data_AF-A0A915BZP0-F1
#
_entry.id   AF-A0A915BZP0-F1
#
_cell.length_a   1.000
_cell.length_b   1.000
_cell.length_c   1.000
_cell.angle_alpha   90.00
_cell.angle_beta   90.00
_cell.angle_gamma   90.00
#
_symmetry.space_group_name_H-M   'P 1'
#
loop_
_entity.id
_entity.type
_entity.pdbx_description
1 polymer ?
#
loop_
_entity_poly.entity_id
_entity_poly.type
_entity_poly.pdbx_seq_one_letter_code
_entity_poly.pdbx_strand_id
1 'polypeptide(L)'
;LEEDAAMTIQRGWRKYRKRIKRNEPIKSKRDTFDKLLKSNDELIAKLEAVRASKAYAIMKYETISRMNAKDVNAYLRREYIKPTPAKKSEYETILERQRNAKANNAALVIQRFFRFCARKKREQRTSRAWKRITPQRRVELITAIAERMSAGEVARKNDLSAIKTKLAERKEAMNETVAAYERREEIIKRLERDLQLLGGLCTLGDLLSLDPRRLRTSTVLRKQAENETRNELQQQEVEACLVEGDIVMQV
;
A
#
# COMPACT_ATOMS: atom_id res chain seq x y z
N LEU A 1 42.43 -22.45 9.54
CA LEU A 1 40.96 -22.24 9.45
C LEU A 1 40.51 -21.01 10.23
N GLU A 2 40.98 -20.81 11.47
CA GLU A 2 40.61 -19.64 12.29
C GLU A 2 41.14 -18.30 11.76
N GLU A 3 42.35 -18.28 11.19
CA GLU A 3 42.96 -17.08 10.62
C GLU A 3 42.22 -16.55 9.39
N ASP A 4 41.64 -17.44 8.59
CA ASP A 4 40.92 -17.08 7.37
C ASP A 4 39.52 -16.50 7.69
N ALA A 5 38.90 -17.01 8.76
CA ALA A 5 37.68 -16.43 9.34
C ALA A 5 37.95 -15.04 9.93
N ALA A 6 39.05 -14.87 10.67
CA ALA A 6 39.44 -13.59 11.24
C ALA A 6 39.71 -12.52 10.15
N MET A 7 40.41 -12.90 9.08
CA MET A 7 40.66 -12.01 7.94
C MET A 7 39.38 -11.61 7.20
N THR A 8 38.42 -12.52 7.09
CA THR A 8 37.11 -12.25 6.49
C THR A 8 36.30 -11.25 7.34
N ILE A 9 36.28 -11.43 8.66
CA ILE A 9 35.62 -10.52 9.61
C ILE A 9 36.27 -9.13 9.57
N GLN A 10 37.60 -9.05 9.58
CA GLN A 10 38.31 -7.76 9.50
C GLN A 10 38.07 -7.03 8.17
N ARG A 11 38.02 -7.76 7.04
CA ARG A 11 37.67 -7.17 5.74
C ARG A 11 36.23 -6.66 5.72
N GLY A 12 35.30 -7.41 6.33
CA GLY A 12 33.91 -6.99 6.52
C GLY A 12 33.80 -5.71 7.35
N TRP A 13 34.50 -5.65 8.48
CA TRP A 13 34.51 -4.49 9.38
C TRP A 13 35.08 -3.24 8.72
N ARG A 14 36.19 -3.35 7.96
CA ARG A 14 36.77 -2.22 7.22
C ARG A 14 35.82 -1.67 6.16
N LYS A 15 35.08 -2.54 5.45
CA LYS A 15 34.04 -2.12 4.48
C LYS A 15 32.86 -1.42 5.18
N TYR A 16 32.40 -1.95 6.31
CA TYR A 16 31.32 -1.37 7.11
C TYR A 16 31.70 0.01 7.67
N ARG A 17 32.90 0.15 8.25
CA ARG A 17 33.42 1.41 8.79
C ARG A 17 33.56 2.50 7.73
N LYS A 18 34.00 2.14 6.50
CA LYS A 18 34.03 3.06 5.36
C LYS A 18 32.64 3.54 4.92
N ARG A 19 31.61 2.69 5.03
CA ARG A 19 30.21 3.08 4.74
C ARG A 19 29.64 4.02 5.81
N ILE A 20 29.90 3.76 7.09
CA ILE A 20 29.48 4.65 8.18
C ILE A 20 30.06 6.05 8.01
N LYS A 21 31.39 6.17 7.84
CA LYS A 21 32.05 7.47 7.68
C LYS A 21 31.57 8.27 6.46
N ARG A 22 31.14 7.59 5.39
CA ARG A 22 30.55 8.26 4.21
C ARG A 22 29.11 8.73 4.46
N ASN A 23 28.34 8.02 5.29
CA ASN A 23 26.94 8.31 5.55
C ASN A 23 26.73 9.33 6.69
N GLU A 24 27.70 9.46 7.60
CA GLU A 24 27.70 10.41 8.72
C GLU A 24 27.56 11.89 8.29
N PRO A 25 28.33 12.42 7.30
CA PRO A 25 28.14 13.79 6.82
C PRO A 25 26.84 13.97 6.02
N ILE A 26 26.29 12.90 5.43
CA ILE A 26 25.00 12.95 4.73
C ILE A 26 23.86 13.08 5.75
N LYS A 27 23.98 12.38 6.88
CA LYS A 27 23.00 12.47 7.97
C LYS A 27 23.01 13.84 8.63
N SER A 28 24.18 14.43 8.91
CA SER A 28 24.24 15.77 9.52
C SER A 28 23.68 16.86 8.59
N LYS A 29 23.95 16.78 7.28
CA LYS A 29 23.36 17.70 6.29
C LYS A 29 21.84 17.57 6.21
N ARG A 30 21.31 16.35 6.31
CA ARG A 30 19.87 16.08 6.34
C ARG A 30 19.23 16.65 7.60
N ASP A 31 19.86 16.47 8.76
CA ASP A 31 19.38 16.99 10.04
C ASP A 31 19.39 18.54 10.06
N THR A 32 20.39 19.19 9.45
CA THR A 32 20.39 20.66 9.30
C THR A 32 19.31 21.15 8.34
N PHE A 33 19.08 20.42 7.24
CA PHE A 33 18.04 20.75 6.27
C PHE A 33 16.64 20.60 6.88
N ASP A 34 16.40 19.53 7.64
CA ASP A 34 15.13 19.29 8.33
C ASP A 34 14.87 20.35 9.42
N LYS A 35 15.92 20.84 10.10
CA LYS A 35 15.80 21.98 11.03
C LYS A 35 15.42 23.28 10.31
N LEU A 36 16.05 23.56 9.17
CA LEU A 36 15.73 24.74 8.34
C LEU A 36 14.30 24.69 7.79
N LEU A 37 13.83 23.52 7.37
CA LEU A 37 12.44 23.33 6.93
C LEU A 37 11.45 23.60 8.07
N LYS A 38 11.71 23.06 9.26
CA LYS A 38 10.86 23.32 10.44
C LYS A 38 10.82 24.79 10.81
N SER A 39 11.96 25.49 10.80
CA SER A 39 11.98 26.93 11.07
C SER A 39 11.24 27.72 9.98
N ASN A 40 11.30 27.29 8.72
CA ASN A 40 10.54 27.92 7.65
C ASN A 40 9.03 27.68 7.81
N ASP A 41 8.61 26.48 8.19
CA ASP A 41 7.21 26.17 8.46
C ASP A 41 6.66 27.04 9.63
N GLU A 42 7.46 27.22 10.68
CA GLU A 42 7.12 28.11 11.80
C GLU A 42 7.02 29.58 11.38
N LEU A 43 7.93 30.05 10.51
CA LEU A 43 7.89 31.42 9.99
C LEU A 43 6.68 31.64 9.08
N ILE A 44 6.33 30.67 8.23
CA ILE A 44 5.13 30.72 7.40
C ILE A 44 3.88 30.75 8.29
N ALA A 45 3.81 29.92 9.33
CA ALA A 45 2.69 29.91 10.26
C ALA A 45 2.51 31.26 10.99
N LYS A 46 3.61 31.87 11.45
CA LYS A 46 3.58 33.22 12.05
C LYS A 46 3.13 34.28 11.06
N LEU A 47 3.57 34.18 9.80
CA LEU A 47 3.19 35.11 8.74
C LEU A 47 1.72 34.96 8.36
N GLU A 48 1.21 33.73 8.27
CA GLU A 48 -0.22 33.43 8.08
C GLU A 48 -1.05 34.01 9.24
N ALA A 49 -0.63 33.83 10.50
CA ALA A 49 -1.30 34.41 11.66
C ALA A 49 -1.35 35.95 11.62
N VAL A 50 -0.25 36.60 11.21
CA VAL A 50 -0.21 38.07 11.04
C VAL A 50 -1.14 38.52 9.92
N ARG A 51 -1.18 37.80 8.78
CA ARG A 51 -2.11 38.08 7.68
C ARG A 51 -3.56 37.95 8.12
N ALA A 52 -3.90 36.89 8.86
CA ALA A 52 -5.24 36.67 9.40
C ALA A 52 -5.64 37.77 10.39
N SER A 53 -4.74 38.15 11.31
CA SER A 53 -4.98 39.25 12.26
C SER A 53 -5.21 40.58 11.55
N LYS A 54 -4.42 40.87 10.50
CA LYS A 54 -4.57 42.09 9.70
C LYS A 54 -5.88 42.10 8.91
N ALA A 55 -6.25 40.98 8.28
CA ALA A 55 -7.51 40.84 7.57
C ALA A 55 -8.72 41.02 8.50
N TYR A 56 -8.67 40.44 9.70
CA TYR A 56 -9.71 40.62 10.72
C TYR A 56 -9.83 42.08 11.16
N ALA A 57 -8.71 42.76 11.41
CA ALA A 57 -8.72 44.18 11.76
C ALA A 57 -9.36 45.03 10.66
N ILE A 58 -8.98 44.81 9.39
CA ILE A 58 -9.57 45.52 8.23
C ILE A 58 -11.08 45.27 8.15
N MET A 59 -11.52 44.01 8.22
CA MET A 59 -12.94 43.66 8.23
C MET A 59 -13.71 44.35 9.37
N LYS A 60 -13.12 44.41 10.57
CA LYS A 60 -13.72 45.07 11.73
C LYS A 60 -13.87 46.58 11.48
N TYR A 61 -12.85 47.26 10.96
CA TYR A 61 -12.92 48.68 10.64
C TYR A 61 -13.92 48.98 9.52
N GLU A 62 -13.94 48.17 8.46
CA GLU A 62 -14.92 48.31 7.37
C GLU A 62 -16.36 48.12 7.86
N THR A 63 -16.58 47.17 8.76
CA THR A 63 -17.90 46.90 9.35
C THR A 63 -18.36 48.06 10.22
N ILE A 64 -17.46 48.62 11.04
CA ILE A 64 -17.76 49.80 11.89
C ILE A 64 -18.06 51.03 11.01
N SER A 65 -17.29 51.24 9.94
CA SER A 65 -17.46 52.38 9.02
C SER A 65 -18.83 52.39 8.33
N ARG A 66 -19.40 51.20 8.07
CA ARG A 66 -20.72 51.05 7.43
C ARG A 66 -21.90 51.01 8.40
N MET A 67 -21.64 51.04 9.71
CA MET A 67 -22.66 50.86 10.75
C MET A 67 -23.14 52.20 11.32
N ASN A 68 -24.41 52.27 11.72
CA ASN A 68 -24.93 53.46 12.41
C ASN A 68 -24.23 53.65 13.77
N ALA A 69 -23.92 54.90 14.12
CA ALA A 69 -23.18 55.23 15.34
C ALA A 69 -23.81 54.67 16.64
N LYS A 70 -25.14 54.51 16.66
CA LYS A 70 -25.87 53.94 17.81
C LYS A 70 -25.59 52.45 18.03
N ASP A 71 -25.22 51.71 16.97
CA ASP A 71 -25.05 50.26 16.99
C ASP A 71 -23.58 49.82 17.20
N VAL A 72 -22.63 50.74 16.98
CA VAL A 72 -21.18 50.46 17.09
C VAL A 72 -20.79 49.95 18.48
N ASN A 73 -21.32 50.55 19.54
CA ASN A 73 -21.01 50.14 20.92
C ASN A 73 -21.53 48.72 21.24
N ALA A 74 -22.69 48.34 20.69
CA ALA A 74 -23.22 46.99 20.86
C ALA A 74 -22.39 45.96 20.07
N TYR A 75 -21.94 46.32 18.87
CA TYR A 75 -21.07 45.49 18.04
C TYR A 75 -19.69 45.24 18.69
N LEU A 76 -19.04 46.30 19.21
CA LEU A 76 -17.73 46.17 19.87
C LEU A 76 -17.79 45.28 21.12
N ARG A 77 -18.88 45.35 21.89
CA ARG A 77 -19.10 44.46 23.06
C ARG A 77 -19.29 43.00 22.64
N ARG A 78 -19.94 42.73 21.50
CA ARG A 78 -20.14 41.37 20.97
C ARG A 78 -18.84 40.75 20.44
N GLU A 79 -18.05 41.52 19.68
CA GLU A 79 -16.75 41.05 19.14
C GLU A 79 -15.70 40.79 20.25
N TYR A 80 -15.79 41.49 21.39
CA TYR A 80 -14.93 41.20 22.54
C TYR A 80 -15.23 39.82 23.16
N ILE A 81 -16.48 39.36 23.10
CA ILE A 81 -16.92 38.10 23.71
C ILE A 81 -16.75 36.91 22.75
N LYS A 82 -16.96 37.13 21.44
CA LYS A 82 -16.75 36.11 20.40
C LYS A 82 -16.09 36.77 19.18
N PRO A 83 -14.76 36.70 19.03
CA PRO A 83 -14.13 37.19 17.82
C PRO A 83 -14.65 36.40 16.63
N THR A 84 -15.26 37.09 15.67
CA THR A 84 -15.75 36.46 14.44
C THR A 84 -14.53 35.92 13.67
N PRO A 85 -14.43 34.60 13.41
CA PRO A 85 -13.28 34.08 12.68
C PRO A 85 -13.23 34.73 11.30
N ALA A 86 -12.06 35.26 10.94
CA ALA A 86 -11.84 35.81 9.61
C ALA A 86 -12.26 34.76 8.57
N LYS A 87 -13.05 35.18 7.57
CA LYS A 87 -13.38 34.31 6.45
C LYS A 87 -12.05 33.88 5.81
N LYS A 88 -11.74 32.57 5.86
CA LYS A 88 -10.56 32.01 5.21
C LYS A 88 -10.53 32.50 3.76
N SER A 89 -9.41 33.06 3.35
CA SER A 89 -9.25 33.49 1.96
C SER A 89 -9.43 32.29 1.03
N GLU A 90 -10.01 32.47 -0.15
CA GLU A 90 -10.14 31.38 -1.15
C GLU A 90 -8.79 30.69 -1.39
N TYR A 91 -7.70 31.47 -1.38
CA TYR A 91 -6.33 30.97 -1.50
C TYR A 91 -5.93 30.01 -0.36
N GLU A 92 -6.29 30.32 0.89
CA GLU A 92 -6.02 29.45 2.04
C GLU A 92 -6.82 28.14 1.95
N THR A 93 -8.06 28.20 1.47
CA THR A 93 -8.86 26.99 1.25
C THR A 93 -8.27 26.10 0.15
N ILE A 94 -7.68 26.70 -0.90
CA ILE A 94 -6.99 25.97 -1.98
C ILE A 94 -5.73 25.30 -1.42
N LEU A 95 -4.92 26.00 -0.63
CA LEU A 95 -3.74 25.42 0.01
C LEU A 95 -4.09 24.29 0.97
N GLU A 96 -5.15 24.44 1.77
CA GLU A 96 -5.62 23.40 2.70
C GLU A 96 -6.10 22.16 1.93
N ARG A 97 -6.83 22.33 0.82
CA ARG A 97 -7.20 21.23 -0.09
C ARG A 97 -5.98 20.53 -0.67
N GLN A 98 -4.95 21.27 -1.10
CA GLN A 98 -3.72 20.68 -1.64
C GLN A 98 -2.94 19.90 -0.57
N ARG A 99 -2.81 20.45 0.64
CA ARG A 99 -2.18 19.75 1.78
C ARG A 99 -2.95 18.47 2.12
N ASN A 100 -4.28 18.53 2.18
CA ASN A 100 -5.13 17.37 2.44
C ASN A 100 -5.04 16.32 1.33
N ALA A 101 -5.01 16.73 0.06
CA ALA A 101 -4.82 15.81 -1.07
C ALA A 101 -3.47 15.08 -0.98
N LYS A 102 -2.40 15.81 -0.64
CA LYS A 102 -1.06 15.23 -0.45
C LYS A 102 -1.04 14.23 0.72
N ALA A 103 -1.65 14.59 1.84
CA ALA A 103 -1.78 13.72 3.01
C ALA A 103 -2.59 12.45 2.70
N ASN A 104 -3.73 12.59 2.00
CA ASN A 104 -4.56 11.47 1.58
C ASN A 104 -3.81 10.54 0.62
N ASN A 105 -3.06 11.08 -0.34
CA ASN A 105 -2.23 10.29 -1.24
C ASN A 105 -1.14 9.52 -0.48
N ALA A 106 -0.46 10.17 0.46
CA ALA A 106 0.52 9.50 1.32
C ALA A 106 -0.12 8.37 2.14
N ALA A 107 -1.30 8.62 2.72
CA ALA A 107 -2.06 7.61 3.46
C ALA A 107 -2.42 6.41 2.57
N LEU A 108 -2.85 6.64 1.33
CA LEU A 108 -3.14 5.57 0.37
C LEU A 108 -1.91 4.72 0.04
N VAL A 109 -0.74 5.34 -0.15
CA VAL A 109 0.52 4.61 -0.39
C VAL A 109 0.88 3.75 0.82
N ILE A 110 0.81 4.32 2.02
CA ILE A 110 1.09 3.61 3.28
C ILE A 110 0.12 2.43 3.44
N GLN A 111 -1.18 2.65 3.24
CA GLN A 111 -2.18 1.59 3.31
C GLN A 111 -1.94 0.47 2.30
N ARG A 112 -1.56 0.80 1.05
CA ARG A 112 -1.20 -0.19 0.02
C ARG A 112 0.00 -1.02 0.47
N PHE A 113 1.02 -0.39 1.02
CA PHE A 113 2.21 -1.08 1.54
C PHE A 113 1.85 -2.06 2.67
N PHE A 114 1.11 -1.61 3.68
CA PHE A 114 0.68 -2.49 4.77
C PHE A 114 -0.19 -3.64 4.30
N ARG A 115 -1.11 -3.41 3.35
CA ARG A 115 -1.92 -4.48 2.74
C ARG A 115 -1.05 -5.49 2.00
N PHE A 116 -0.05 -5.04 1.25
CA PHE A 116 0.91 -5.91 0.57
C PHE A 116 1.70 -6.76 1.58
N CYS A 117 2.24 -6.16 2.65
CA CYS A 117 2.96 -6.88 3.69
C CYS A 117 2.07 -7.91 4.41
N ALA A 118 0.83 -7.54 4.73
CA ALA A 118 -0.13 -8.44 5.36
C ALA A 118 -0.44 -9.65 4.46
N ARG A 119 -0.69 -9.41 3.17
CA ARG A 119 -0.91 -10.47 2.18
C ARG A 119 0.30 -11.41 2.09
N LYS A 120 1.51 -10.86 1.94
CA LYS A 120 2.76 -11.65 1.92
C LYS A 120 2.94 -12.49 3.18
N LYS A 121 2.59 -11.95 4.35
CA LYS A 121 2.66 -12.69 5.62
C LYS A 121 1.66 -13.85 5.66
N ARG A 122 0.47 -13.70 5.09
CA ARG A 122 -0.50 -14.80 4.96
C ARG A 122 -0.01 -15.87 3.98
N GLU A 123 0.40 -15.47 2.77
CA GLU A 123 0.99 -16.38 1.77
C GLU A 123 2.13 -17.21 2.39
N GLN A 124 3.01 -16.59 3.17
CA GLN A 124 4.10 -17.29 3.86
C GLN A 124 3.59 -18.30 4.91
N ARG A 125 2.56 -17.96 5.68
CA ARG A 125 1.97 -18.87 6.67
C ARG A 125 1.37 -20.09 5.98
N THR A 126 0.59 -19.86 4.92
CA THR A 126 -0.04 -20.93 4.14
C THR A 126 1.01 -21.81 3.46
N SER A 127 2.05 -21.20 2.86
CA SER A 127 3.18 -21.95 2.30
C SER A 127 3.90 -22.81 3.33
N ARG A 128 4.12 -22.29 4.55
CA ARG A 128 4.73 -23.06 5.66
C ARG A 128 3.83 -24.22 6.11
N ALA A 129 2.53 -23.99 6.19
CA ALA A 129 1.55 -25.01 6.55
C ALA A 129 1.53 -26.14 5.50
N TRP A 130 1.46 -25.81 4.22
CA TRP A 130 1.43 -26.79 3.12
C TRP A 130 2.75 -27.55 2.95
N LYS A 131 3.88 -26.93 3.27
CA LYS A 131 5.21 -27.57 3.25
C LYS A 131 5.48 -28.40 4.51
N ARG A 132 4.55 -28.44 5.48
CA ARG A 132 4.75 -29.18 6.73
C ARG A 132 4.64 -30.68 6.44
N ILE A 133 5.77 -31.37 6.58
CA ILE A 133 5.83 -32.83 6.46
C ILE A 133 5.67 -33.45 7.85
N THR A 134 4.78 -34.42 7.98
CA THR A 134 4.57 -35.15 9.24
C THR A 134 5.81 -35.99 9.61
N PRO A 135 6.07 -36.26 10.90
CA PRO A 135 7.22 -37.06 11.31
C PRO A 135 7.26 -38.43 10.64
N GLN A 136 6.13 -39.14 10.58
CA GLN A 136 6.00 -40.44 9.92
C GLN A 136 6.39 -40.38 8.44
N ARG A 137 5.81 -39.44 7.69
CA ARG A 137 6.14 -39.24 6.28
C ARG A 137 7.61 -38.86 6.06
N ARG A 138 8.22 -38.15 7.02
CA ARG A 138 9.65 -37.83 6.96
C ARG A 138 10.51 -39.09 7.08
N VAL A 139 10.16 -40.00 7.97
CA VAL A 139 10.87 -41.29 8.12
C VAL A 139 10.74 -42.09 6.82
N GLU A 140 9.54 -42.22 6.25
CA GLU A 140 9.32 -42.90 4.97
C GLU A 140 10.14 -42.31 3.81
N LEU A 141 10.27 -40.98 3.76
CA LEU A 141 11.08 -40.32 2.74
C LEU A 141 12.57 -40.59 2.96
N ILE A 142 13.03 -40.61 4.21
CA ILE A 142 14.42 -40.94 4.55
C ILE A 142 14.74 -42.39 4.20
N THR A 143 13.84 -43.34 4.51
CA THR A 143 14.03 -44.75 4.17
C THR A 143 14.08 -44.95 2.66
N ALA A 144 13.17 -44.34 1.90
CA ALA A 144 13.17 -44.40 0.44
C ALA A 144 14.42 -43.75 -0.20
N ILE A 145 15.04 -42.77 0.47
CA ILE A 145 16.33 -42.20 0.03
C ILE A 145 17.46 -43.17 0.35
N ALA A 146 17.47 -43.78 1.54
CA ALA A 146 18.49 -44.73 1.96
C ALA A 146 18.50 -45.98 1.05
N GLU A 147 17.33 -46.51 0.70
CA GLU A 147 17.16 -47.62 -0.23
C GLU A 147 17.77 -47.29 -1.61
N ARG A 148 17.44 -46.13 -2.18
CA ARG A 148 18.01 -45.69 -3.47
C ARG A 148 19.52 -45.50 -3.42
N MET A 149 20.04 -44.95 -2.32
CA MET A 149 21.49 -44.81 -2.13
C MET A 149 22.17 -46.18 -2.03
N SER A 150 21.54 -47.16 -1.36
CA SER A 150 22.07 -48.53 -1.25
C SER A 150 22.02 -49.30 -2.57
N ALA A 151 21.05 -49.00 -3.44
CA ALA A 151 20.93 -49.58 -4.77
C ALA A 151 21.95 -49.03 -5.80
N GLY A 152 22.81 -48.10 -5.39
CA GLY A 152 23.83 -47.50 -6.27
C GLY A 152 23.29 -46.46 -7.26
N GLU A 153 22.02 -46.05 -7.14
CA GLU A 153 21.42 -44.97 -7.92
C GLU A 153 21.90 -43.59 -7.42
N VAL A 154 23.17 -43.28 -7.65
CA VAL A 154 23.72 -41.94 -7.37
C VAL A 154 23.46 -41.05 -8.57
N ALA A 155 22.72 -39.96 -8.36
CA ALA A 155 22.41 -38.97 -9.39
C ALA A 155 23.69 -38.42 -10.05
N ARG A 156 23.80 -38.55 -11.37
CA ARG A 156 24.90 -37.97 -12.16
C ARG A 156 24.77 -36.44 -12.18
N LYS A 157 25.84 -35.74 -12.58
CA LYS A 157 25.86 -34.26 -12.62
C LYS A 157 24.72 -33.65 -13.44
N ASN A 158 24.31 -34.31 -14.54
CA ASN A 158 23.17 -33.91 -15.36
C ASN A 158 21.82 -34.13 -14.65
N ASP A 159 21.72 -35.17 -13.82
CA ASP A 159 20.55 -35.41 -12.99
C ASP A 159 20.44 -34.33 -11.91
N LEU A 160 21.57 -33.87 -11.36
CA LEU A 160 21.59 -32.78 -10.38
C LEU A 160 21.11 -31.44 -10.96
N SER A 161 21.46 -31.10 -12.21
CA SER A 161 20.92 -29.89 -12.85
C SER A 161 19.42 -30.04 -13.13
N ALA A 162 18.98 -31.18 -13.66
CA ALA A 162 17.55 -31.46 -13.88
C ALA A 162 16.74 -31.42 -12.58
N ILE A 163 17.26 -31.97 -11.49
CA ILE A 163 16.65 -31.92 -10.15
C ILE A 163 16.54 -30.47 -9.68
N LYS A 164 17.59 -29.65 -9.83
CA LYS A 164 17.56 -28.22 -9.46
C LYS A 164 16.50 -27.46 -10.23
N THR A 165 16.40 -27.67 -11.55
CA THR A 165 15.40 -27.03 -12.40
C THR A 165 13.98 -27.42 -11.98
N LYS A 166 13.70 -28.72 -11.86
CA LYS A 166 12.38 -29.20 -11.40
C LYS A 166 12.00 -28.69 -10.01
N LEU A 167 12.98 -28.52 -9.12
CA LEU A 167 12.75 -27.97 -7.78
C LEU A 167 12.44 -26.47 -7.83
N ALA A 168 13.07 -25.72 -8.74
CA ALA A 168 12.74 -24.31 -8.99
C ALA A 168 11.33 -24.16 -9.56
N GLU A 169 10.99 -24.90 -10.62
CA GLU A 169 9.65 -24.94 -11.22
C GLU A 169 8.57 -25.26 -10.17
N ARG A 170 8.80 -26.30 -9.36
CA ARG A 170 7.87 -26.66 -8.28
C ARG A 170 7.73 -25.57 -7.22
N LYS A 171 8.81 -24.83 -6.91
CA LYS A 171 8.74 -23.70 -5.97
C LYS A 171 7.92 -22.55 -6.53
N GLU A 172 8.08 -22.25 -7.82
CA GLU A 172 7.32 -21.19 -8.51
C GLU A 172 5.85 -21.55 -8.58
N ALA A 173 5.50 -22.75 -9.08
CA ALA A 173 4.13 -23.25 -9.11
C ALA A 173 3.48 -23.28 -7.71
N MET A 174 4.25 -23.63 -6.67
CA MET A 174 3.77 -23.57 -5.28
C MET A 174 3.48 -22.13 -4.83
N ASN A 175 4.32 -21.16 -5.21
CA ASN A 175 4.09 -19.77 -4.84
C ASN A 175 2.85 -19.21 -5.55
N GLU A 176 2.63 -19.57 -6.81
CA GLU A 176 1.45 -19.18 -7.59
C GLU A 176 0.16 -19.77 -7.03
N THR A 177 0.17 -21.07 -6.73
CA THR A 177 -0.99 -21.75 -6.13
C THR A 177 -1.34 -21.18 -4.76
N VAL A 178 -0.35 -20.92 -3.90
CA VAL A 178 -0.57 -20.25 -2.61
C VAL A 178 -1.14 -18.84 -2.80
N ALA A 179 -0.59 -18.06 -3.73
CA ALA A 179 -1.09 -16.71 -4.02
C ALA A 179 -2.52 -16.71 -4.60
N ALA A 180 -2.85 -17.70 -5.44
CA ALA A 180 -4.21 -17.89 -5.94
C ALA A 180 -5.18 -18.30 -4.82
N TYR A 181 -4.76 -19.20 -3.93
CA TYR A 181 -5.56 -19.61 -2.77
C TYR A 181 -5.85 -18.43 -1.84
N GLU A 182 -4.84 -17.63 -1.47
CA GLU A 182 -5.04 -16.45 -0.62
C GLU A 182 -5.97 -15.42 -1.26
N ARG A 183 -5.92 -15.24 -2.59
CA ARG A 183 -6.87 -14.40 -3.32
C ARG A 183 -8.31 -14.91 -3.18
N ARG A 184 -8.52 -16.22 -3.32
CA ARG A 184 -9.85 -16.85 -3.16
C ARG A 184 -10.36 -16.72 -1.72
N GLU A 185 -9.52 -17.00 -0.74
CA GLU A 185 -9.84 -16.82 0.69
C GLU A 185 -10.23 -15.37 1.01
N GLU A 186 -9.54 -14.38 0.45
CA GLU A 186 -9.91 -12.98 0.63
C GLU A 186 -11.28 -12.64 0.01
N ILE A 187 -11.62 -13.23 -1.13
CA ILE A 187 -12.92 -13.05 -1.78
C ILE A 187 -14.01 -13.71 -0.92
N ILE A 188 -13.81 -14.96 -0.49
CA ILE A 188 -14.75 -15.69 0.37
C ILE A 188 -15.02 -14.88 1.64
N LYS A 189 -14.01 -14.42 2.36
CA LYS A 189 -14.18 -13.58 3.57
C LYS A 189 -14.86 -12.25 3.33
N ARG A 190 -14.82 -11.73 2.10
CA ARG A 190 -15.59 -10.53 1.74
C ARG A 190 -17.05 -10.90 1.49
N LEU A 191 -17.31 -11.97 0.74
CA LEU A 191 -18.66 -12.48 0.49
C LEU A 191 -19.35 -12.88 1.79
N GLU A 192 -18.67 -13.59 2.69
CA GLU A 192 -19.20 -13.95 4.02
C GLU A 192 -19.62 -12.72 4.83
N ARG A 193 -18.83 -11.66 4.81
CA ARG A 193 -19.18 -10.40 5.49
C ARG A 193 -20.37 -9.72 4.84
N ASP A 194 -20.42 -9.70 3.50
CA ASP A 194 -21.53 -9.08 2.78
C ASP A 194 -22.82 -9.88 3.00
N LEU A 195 -22.75 -11.21 3.01
CA LEU A 195 -23.87 -12.10 3.38
C LEU A 195 -24.31 -11.89 4.83
N GLN A 196 -23.37 -11.71 5.77
CA GLN A 196 -23.69 -11.42 7.16
C GLN A 196 -24.39 -10.07 7.32
N LEU A 197 -23.96 -9.05 6.55
CA LEU A 197 -24.63 -7.74 6.52
C LEU A 197 -26.04 -7.85 5.96
N LEU A 198 -26.22 -8.60 4.87
CA LEU A 198 -27.53 -8.81 4.24
C LEU A 198 -28.47 -9.66 5.10
N GLY A 199 -27.95 -10.68 5.78
CA GLY A 199 -28.72 -11.53 6.69
C GLY A 199 -29.22 -10.80 7.94
N GLY A 200 -28.65 -9.64 8.28
CA GLY A 200 -29.13 -8.77 9.34
C GLY A 200 -30.23 -7.79 8.91
N LEU A 201 -30.61 -7.77 7.63
CA LEU A 201 -31.68 -6.91 7.13
C LEU A 201 -33.00 -7.67 7.18
N CYS A 202 -33.94 -7.18 7.99
CA CYS A 202 -35.26 -7.81 8.12
C CYS A 202 -36.35 -6.98 7.42
N THR A 203 -36.10 -5.69 7.15
CA THR A 203 -37.09 -4.79 6.55
C THR A 203 -36.54 -4.03 5.34
N LEU A 204 -37.44 -3.55 4.48
CA LEU A 204 -37.11 -2.69 3.35
C LEU A 204 -36.44 -1.37 3.79
N GLY A 205 -36.81 -0.87 4.98
CA GLY A 205 -36.18 0.32 5.58
C GLY A 205 -34.70 0.09 5.91
N ASP A 206 -34.35 -1.09 6.41
CA ASP A 206 -32.96 -1.46 6.71
C ASP A 206 -32.11 -1.47 5.44
N LEU A 207 -32.67 -1.98 4.33
CA LEU A 207 -32.01 -2.01 3.03
C LEU A 207 -31.74 -0.59 2.49
N LEU A 208 -32.71 0.31 2.61
CA LEU A 208 -32.56 1.71 2.17
C LEU A 208 -31.60 2.51 3.05
N SER A 209 -31.44 2.13 4.32
CA SER A 209 -30.46 2.72 5.24
C SER A 209 -29.03 2.19 5.05
N LEU A 210 -28.87 1.09 4.30
CA LEU A 210 -27.58 0.45 4.10
C LEU A 210 -26.72 1.29 3.15
N ASP A 211 -25.57 1.78 3.64
CA ASP A 211 -24.61 2.45 2.76
C ASP A 211 -24.08 1.44 1.71
N PRO A 212 -24.32 1.64 0.41
CA PRO A 212 -23.88 0.73 -0.65
C PRO A 212 -22.35 0.58 -0.69
N ARG A 213 -21.60 1.52 -0.09
CA ARG A 213 -20.13 1.45 0.05
C ARG A 213 -19.67 0.41 1.07
N ARG A 214 -20.58 -0.16 1.86
CA ARG A 214 -20.32 -1.26 2.79
C ARG A 214 -20.33 -2.63 2.09
N LEU A 215 -21.11 -2.79 1.02
CA LEU A 215 -21.13 -3.97 0.15
C LEU A 215 -20.01 -3.90 -0.90
N ARG A 216 -18.76 -3.85 -0.42
CA ARG A 216 -17.58 -3.59 -1.26
C ARG A 216 -17.30 -4.70 -2.29
N THR A 217 -17.89 -5.89 -2.17
CA THR A 217 -17.69 -6.95 -3.16
C THR A 217 -18.33 -6.61 -4.51
N SER A 218 -19.53 -6.02 -4.50
CA SER A 218 -20.28 -5.67 -5.72
C SER A 218 -19.46 -4.81 -6.69
N THR A 219 -18.79 -3.77 -6.19
CA THR A 219 -18.03 -2.84 -7.05
C THR A 219 -16.66 -3.37 -7.50
N VAL A 220 -15.99 -4.18 -6.67
CA VAL A 220 -14.68 -4.76 -7.02
C VAL A 220 -14.83 -5.96 -7.94
N LEU A 221 -15.82 -6.83 -7.68
CA LEU A 221 -16.13 -7.97 -8.56
C LEU A 221 -16.64 -7.50 -9.91
N ARG A 222 -17.49 -6.46 -9.96
CA ARG A 222 -17.90 -5.83 -11.21
C ARG A 222 -16.72 -5.31 -12.02
N LYS A 223 -15.78 -4.59 -11.39
CA LYS A 223 -14.56 -4.14 -12.07
C LYS A 223 -13.62 -5.26 -12.50
N GLN A 224 -13.57 -6.37 -11.76
CA GLN A 224 -12.77 -7.53 -12.16
C GLN A 224 -13.40 -8.24 -13.35
N ALA A 225 -14.72 -8.47 -13.33
CA ALA A 225 -15.45 -9.02 -14.47
C ALA A 225 -15.33 -8.12 -15.71
N GLU A 226 -15.47 -6.79 -15.55
CA GLU A 226 -15.27 -5.81 -16.65
C GLU A 226 -13.84 -5.83 -17.22
N ASN A 227 -12.82 -6.18 -16.42
CA ASN A 227 -11.45 -6.31 -16.90
C ASN A 227 -11.18 -7.68 -17.54
N GLU A 228 -11.80 -8.75 -17.03
CA GLU A 228 -11.70 -10.10 -17.59
C GLU A 228 -12.34 -10.14 -18.98
N THR A 229 -13.55 -9.59 -19.14
CA THR A 229 -14.20 -9.46 -20.46
C THR A 229 -13.37 -8.61 -21.43
N ARG A 230 -12.74 -7.54 -20.94
CA ARG A 230 -11.86 -6.70 -21.77
C ARG A 230 -10.60 -7.46 -22.23
N ASN A 231 -10.03 -8.30 -21.37
CA ASN A 231 -8.88 -9.12 -21.74
C ASN A 231 -9.27 -10.23 -22.71
N GLU A 232 -10.44 -10.83 -22.55
CA GLU A 232 -11.00 -11.83 -23.48
C GLU A 232 -11.25 -11.21 -24.86
N LEU A 233 -11.81 -9.99 -24.92
CA LEU A 233 -11.97 -9.24 -26.18
C LEU A 233 -10.62 -8.93 -26.83
N GLN A 234 -9.62 -8.54 -26.05
CA GLN A 234 -8.26 -8.32 -26.58
C GLN A 234 -7.61 -9.60 -27.10
N GLN A 235 -7.86 -10.75 -26.47
CA GLN A 235 -7.39 -12.04 -26.96
C GLN A 235 -8.09 -12.42 -28.27
N GLN A 236 -9.41 -12.20 -28.36
CA GLN A 236 -10.18 -12.41 -29.58
C GLN A 236 -9.75 -11.48 -30.72
N GLU A 237 -9.43 -10.21 -30.43
CA GLU A 237 -8.87 -9.27 -31.42
C GLU A 237 -7.50 -9.72 -31.92
N VAL A 238 -6.62 -10.18 -31.03
CA VAL A 238 -5.30 -10.71 -31.42
C VAL A 238 -5.44 -11.99 -32.25
N GLU A 239 -6.34 -12.90 -31.87
CA GLU A 239 -6.62 -14.12 -32.62
C GLU A 239 -7.25 -13.81 -33.99
N ALA A 240 -8.17 -12.85 -34.08
CA ALA A 240 -8.76 -12.40 -35.34
C ALA A 240 -7.72 -11.79 -36.28
N CYS A 241 -6.80 -10.96 -35.77
CA CYS A 241 -5.70 -10.40 -36.56
C CYS A 241 -4.72 -11.46 -37.08
N LEU A 242 -4.52 -12.57 -36.34
CA LEU A 242 -3.69 -13.68 -36.79
C LEU A 242 -4.38 -14.47 -37.92
N VAL A 243 -5.69 -14.69 -37.82
CA VAL A 243 -6.47 -15.38 -38.85
C VAL A 243 -6.58 -14.55 -40.15
N GLU A 244 -6.75 -13.23 -40.05
CA GLU A 244 -6.75 -12.34 -41.22
C GLU A 244 -5.38 -12.26 -41.92
N GLY A 245 -4.28 -12.30 -41.15
CA GLY A 245 -2.92 -12.34 -41.70
C GLY A 245 -2.62 -13.61 -42.50
N ASP A 246 -3.14 -14.75 -42.07
CA ASP A 246 -2.97 -16.04 -42.77
C ASP A 246 -3.82 -16.13 -44.05
N ILE A 247 -4.98 -15.46 -44.11
CA ILE A 247 -5.83 -15.39 -45.31
C ILE A 247 -5.20 -14.51 -46.39
N VAL A 248 -4.52 -13.42 -46.03
CA VAL A 248 -3.84 -12.51 -46.99
C VAL A 248 -2.58 -13.16 -47.59
N MET A 249 -2.00 -14.16 -46.94
CA MET A 249 -0.82 -14.90 -47.43
C MET A 249 -1.17 -16.11 -48.32
N GLN A 250 -2.45 -16.42 -48.50
CA GLN A 250 -2.92 -17.56 -49.33
C GLN A 250 -3.65 -17.14 -50.62
N VAL A 251 -3.70 -15.85 -50.94
CA VAL A 251 -4.22 -15.30 -52.21
C VAL A 251 -3.08 -14.74 -53.05
#